data_AF-A0A497AZV8-F1
#
_entry.id   AF-A0A497AZV8-F1
#
_cell.length_a   1.000
_cell.length_b   1.000
_cell.length_c   1.000
_cell.angle_alpha   90.00
_cell.angle_beta   90.00
_cell.angle_gamma   90.00
#
_symmetry.space_group_name_H-M   'P 1'
#
loop_
_entity.id
_entity.type
_entity.pdbx_description
1 polymer ?
#
loop_
_entity_poly.entity_id
_entity_poly.type
_entity_poly.pdbx_seq_one_letter_code
_entity_poly.pdbx_strand_id
1 'polypeptide(L)'
;MDKIIAYCGLICTDCDAYIATQTNDLAALEQMAARAREEFGMPDATAESARCDGCLGDSGRKIGYCAECKIRACGVERGVVNCAYCDDYVHAD
;
A
#
# COMPACT_ATOMS: atom_id res chain seq x y z
N MET A 1 7.89 6.32 15.24
CA MET A 1 7.26 5.18 14.56
C MET A 1 8.37 4.40 13.90
N ASP A 2 8.40 3.08 14.06
CA ASP A 2 9.34 2.23 13.32
C ASP A 2 8.94 2.16 11.84
N LYS A 3 9.93 1.93 10.96
CA LYS A 3 9.68 1.83 9.52
C LYS A 3 8.83 0.62 9.20
N ILE A 4 7.77 0.83 8.42
CA ILE A 4 6.97 -0.25 7.84
C ILE A 4 7.46 -0.48 6.41
N ILE A 5 8.05 -1.64 6.16
CA ILE A 5 8.50 -2.04 4.82
C ILE A 5 7.43 -2.96 4.22
N ALA A 6 6.77 -2.53 3.15
CA ALA A 6 5.77 -3.32 2.44
C ALA A 6 6.35 -4.62 1.89
N TYR A 7 5.48 -5.56 1.49
CA TYR A 7 5.92 -6.78 0.80
C TYR A 7 6.85 -6.50 -0.39
N CYS A 8 6.58 -5.45 -1.18
CA CYS A 8 7.40 -5.05 -2.32
C CYS A 8 8.68 -4.25 -1.97
N GLY A 9 8.96 -3.98 -0.69
CA GLY A 9 10.11 -3.18 -0.27
C GLY A 9 9.86 -1.66 -0.15
N LEU A 10 8.70 -1.16 -0.57
CA LEU A 10 8.32 0.25 -0.36
C LEU A 10 8.25 0.57 1.13
N ILE A 11 8.77 1.72 1.53
CA ILE A 11 8.67 2.21 2.91
C ILE A 11 7.31 2.90 3.07
N CYS A 12 6.34 2.20 3.67
CA CYS A 12 4.99 2.73 3.86
C CYS A 12 4.98 4.00 4.71
N THR A 13 5.88 4.14 5.69
CA THR A 13 5.94 5.33 6.55
C THR A 13 6.35 6.60 5.81
N ASP A 14 6.91 6.46 4.60
CA ASP A 14 7.34 7.57 3.74
C ASP A 14 6.33 7.80 2.60
N CYS A 15 5.24 7.02 2.53
CA CYS A 15 4.23 7.09 1.48
C CYS A 15 3.15 8.14 1.79
N ASP A 16 2.79 8.95 0.79
CA ASP A 16 1.75 9.98 0.88
C ASP A 16 0.43 9.46 1.46
N ALA A 17 -0.05 8.29 1.02
CA ALA A 17 -1.32 7.71 1.50
C ALA A 17 -1.26 7.44 3.00
N TYR A 18 -0.15 6.90 3.47
CA TYR A 18 0.05 6.59 4.89
C TYR A 18 0.10 7.87 5.70
N ILE A 19 0.93 8.83 5.28
CA ILE A 19 1.11 10.11 5.97
C ILE A 19 -0.24 10.84 6.06
N ALA A 20 -0.95 11.00 4.94
CA ALA A 20 -2.26 11.65 4.89
C ALA A 20 -3.31 10.93 5.76
N THR A 21 -3.24 9.61 5.85
CA THR A 21 -4.13 8.83 6.73
C THR A 21 -3.83 9.09 8.20
N GLN A 22 -2.55 9.12 8.60
CA GLN A 22 -2.16 9.34 10.00
C GLN A 22 -2.40 10.79 10.45
N THR A 23 -2.26 11.76 9.55
CA THR A 23 -2.55 13.18 9.83
C THR A 23 -4.02 13.55 9.62
N ASN A 24 -4.84 12.59 9.16
CA ASN A 24 -6.23 12.80 8.76
C ASN A 24 -6.41 13.95 7.75
N ASP A 25 -5.46 14.07 6.81
CA ASP A 25 -5.49 15.05 5.72
C ASP A 25 -6.44 14.57 4.60
N LEU A 26 -7.71 14.91 4.75
CA LEU A 26 -8.75 14.57 3.78
C LEU A 26 -8.52 15.20 2.40
N ALA A 27 -7.88 16.37 2.34
CA ALA A 27 -7.62 17.05 1.08
C ALA A 27 -6.52 16.33 0.28
N ALA A 28 -5.44 15.93 0.95
CA ALA A 28 -4.41 15.09 0.33
C ALA A 28 -4.97 13.75 -0.15
N LEU A 29 -5.81 13.10 0.65
CA LEU A 29 -6.48 11.84 0.27
C LEU A 29 -7.37 12.00 -0.96
N GLU A 30 -8.11 13.11 -1.07
CA GLU A 30 -8.94 13.37 -2.25
C GLU A 30 -8.08 13.68 -3.50
N GLN A 31 -6.95 14.38 -3.36
CA GLN A 31 -6.02 14.58 -4.48
C GLN A 31 -5.45 13.25 -4.97
N MET A 32 -5.14 12.31 -4.07
CA MET A 32 -4.71 10.97 -4.45
C MET A 32 -5.81 10.20 -5.17
N ALA A 33 -7.06 10.28 -4.68
CA ALA A 33 -8.20 9.68 -5.34
C ALA A 33 -8.44 10.26 -6.75
N ALA A 34 -8.30 11.58 -6.92
CA ALA A 34 -8.37 12.25 -8.21
C ALA A 34 -7.30 11.73 -9.19
N ARG A 35 -6.03 11.67 -8.76
CA ARG A 35 -4.95 11.08 -9.56
C ARG A 35 -5.25 9.62 -9.92
N ALA A 36 -5.82 8.84 -9.00
CA ALA A 36 -6.18 7.46 -9.29
C ALA A 36 -7.27 7.33 -10.36
N ARG A 37 -8.27 8.23 -10.36
CA ARG A 37 -9.29 8.30 -11.41
C ARG A 37 -8.67 8.65 -12.77
N GLU A 38 -7.77 9.63 -12.80
CA GLU A 38 -7.20 10.18 -14.04
C GLU A 38 -6.08 9.32 -14.64
N GLU A 39 -5.15 8.85 -13.82
CA GLU A 39 -3.91 8.20 -14.27
C GLU A 39 -3.98 6.67 -14.26
N PHE A 40 -4.78 6.09 -13.37
CA PHE A 40 -4.80 4.64 -13.13
C PHE A 40 -6.13 3.97 -13.49
N GLY A 41 -7.09 4.73 -14.04
CA GLY A 41 -8.38 4.19 -14.49
C GLY A 41 -9.22 3.62 -13.34
N MET A 42 -9.14 4.22 -12.15
CA MET A 42 -9.92 3.83 -10.97
C MET A 42 -11.11 4.80 -10.78
N PRO A 43 -12.19 4.73 -11.59
CA PRO A 43 -13.23 5.77 -11.64
C PRO A 43 -13.95 5.98 -10.30
N ASP A 44 -14.02 4.94 -9.47
CA ASP A 44 -14.71 4.96 -8.18
C ASP A 44 -13.78 5.31 -7.01
N ALA A 45 -12.54 5.72 -7.27
CA ALA A 45 -11.63 6.11 -6.20
C ALA A 45 -12.19 7.33 -5.44
N THR A 46 -12.14 7.25 -4.12
CA THR A 46 -12.56 8.28 -3.15
C THR A 46 -11.46 8.52 -2.12
N ALA A 47 -11.51 9.66 -1.42
CA ALA A 47 -10.62 9.92 -0.28
C ALA A 47 -10.63 8.77 0.76
N GLU A 48 -11.79 8.13 1.00
CA GLU A 48 -11.88 7.00 1.92
C GLU A 48 -11.15 5.77 1.39
N SER A 49 -11.33 5.42 0.10
CA SER A 49 -10.59 4.33 -0.53
C SER A 49 -9.09 4.60 -0.66
N ALA A 50 -8.65 5.86 -0.52
CA ALA A 50 -7.24 6.24 -0.54
C ALA A 50 -6.56 6.06 0.83
N ARG A 51 -7.33 5.83 1.92
CA ARG A 51 -6.78 5.64 3.26
C ARG A 51 -5.95 4.36 3.36
N CYS A 52 -4.82 4.44 4.06
CA CYS A 52 -3.87 3.35 4.19
C CYS A 52 -3.13 3.38 5.53
N ASP A 53 -3.14 2.25 6.25
CA ASP A 53 -2.39 2.05 7.49
C ASP A 53 -1.13 1.18 7.27
N GLY A 54 -0.70 1.03 6.01
CA GLY A 54 0.45 0.21 5.61
C GLY A 54 0.04 -1.13 4.98
N CYS A 55 0.96 -1.71 4.20
CA CYS A 55 0.69 -2.85 3.33
C CYS A 55 0.63 -4.21 4.06
N LEU A 56 1.39 -4.33 5.15
CA LEU A 56 1.53 -5.58 5.92
C LEU A 56 0.27 -5.92 6.72
N GLY A 57 0.12 -7.21 7.04
CA GLY A 57 -0.99 -7.73 7.84
C GLY A 57 -2.34 -7.78 7.13
N ASP A 58 -3.31 -8.33 7.83
CA ASP A 58 -4.72 -8.48 7.44
C ASP A 58 -5.63 -7.37 7.98
N SER A 59 -5.18 -6.64 9.01
CA SER A 59 -5.93 -5.57 9.67
C SER A 59 -5.54 -4.17 9.20
N GLY A 60 -6.33 -3.17 9.60
CA GLY A 60 -6.14 -1.76 9.25
C GLY A 60 -6.62 -1.40 7.85
N ARG A 61 -6.77 -0.11 7.57
CA ARG A 61 -7.21 0.40 6.26
C ARG A 61 -6.15 0.11 5.21
N LYS A 62 -6.61 -0.17 4.00
CA LYS A 62 -5.76 -0.42 2.84
C LYS A 62 -6.29 0.41 1.69
N ILE A 63 -5.37 1.07 0.98
CA ILE A 63 -5.74 1.77 -0.25
C ILE A 63 -6.39 0.78 -1.22
N GLY A 64 -7.38 1.20 -1.99
CA GLY A 64 -8.17 0.31 -2.86
C GLY A 64 -7.34 -0.64 -3.72
N TYR A 65 -6.21 -0.16 -4.26
CA TYR A 65 -5.28 -0.98 -5.05
C TYR A 65 -4.71 -2.20 -4.31
N CYS A 66 -4.65 -2.20 -2.98
CA CYS A 66 -4.18 -3.36 -2.20
C CYS A 66 -5.05 -4.61 -2.39
N ALA A 67 -6.29 -4.47 -2.85
CA ALA A 67 -7.15 -5.61 -3.20
C ALA A 67 -6.70 -6.33 -4.48
N GLU A 68 -6.00 -5.63 -5.37
CA GLU A 68 -5.56 -6.14 -6.68
C GLU A 68 -4.04 -6.38 -6.74
N CYS A 69 -3.30 -5.92 -5.74
CA CYS A 69 -1.85 -6.03 -5.67
C CYS A 69 -1.41 -7.51 -5.52
N LYS A 70 -0.94 -8.11 -6.61
CA LYS A 70 -0.46 -9.51 -6.64
C LYS A 70 0.71 -9.77 -5.69
N ILE A 71 1.60 -8.79 -5.50
CA ILE A 71 2.73 -8.92 -4.56
C ILE A 71 2.21 -9.01 -3.13
N ARG A 72 1.23 -8.19 -2.75
CA ARG A 72 0.60 -8.27 -1.44
C ARG A 72 -0.14 -9.58 -1.24
N ALA A 73 -0.95 -10.01 -2.22
CA ALA A 73 -1.67 -11.27 -2.15
C ALA A 73 -0.71 -12.45 -1.92
N CYS A 74 0.38 -12.52 -2.68
CA CYS A 74 1.43 -13.51 -2.52
C CYS A 74 2.12 -13.43 -1.15
N GLY A 75 2.46 -12.23 -0.69
CA GLY A 75 3.11 -12.02 0.61
C GLY A 75 2.24 -12.47 1.79
N VAL A 76 0.94 -12.17 1.75
CA VAL A 76 -0.04 -12.61 2.73
C VAL A 76 -0.22 -14.13 2.70
N GLU A 77 -0.38 -14.72 1.51
CA GLU A 77 -0.56 -16.17 1.34
C GLU A 77 0.64 -16.96 1.89
N ARG A 78 1.85 -16.47 1.62
CA ARG A 78 3.09 -17.14 2.03
C ARG A 78 3.54 -16.81 3.45
N GLY A 79 2.94 -15.81 4.09
CA GLY A 79 3.32 -15.37 5.44
C GLY A 79 4.75 -14.85 5.57
N VAL A 80 5.34 -14.33 4.48
CA VAL A 80 6.69 -13.75 4.50
C VAL A 80 6.70 -12.36 5.12
N VAL A 81 7.82 -11.94 5.71
CA VAL A 81 7.96 -10.57 6.25
C VAL A 81 7.85 -9.51 5.15
N ASN A 82 8.58 -9.72 4.06
CA ASN A 82 8.44 -9.04 2.77
C ASN A 82 9.17 -9.90 1.71
N CYS A 83 9.18 -9.47 0.44
CA CYS A 83 9.78 -10.25 -0.64
C CYS A 83 11.27 -10.55 -0.41
N ALA A 84 12.04 -9.70 0.27
CA ALA A 84 13.47 -9.94 0.53
C ALA A 84 13.73 -11.16 1.45
N TYR A 85 12.69 -11.65 2.15
CA TYR A 85 12.75 -12.85 2.99
C TYR A 85 12.10 -14.07 2.32
N CYS A 86 11.73 -13.97 1.04
CA CYS A 86 11.14 -15.07 0.28
C CYS A 86 12.24 -15.90 -0.37
N ASP A 87 12.20 -17.22 -0.25
CA ASP A 87 13.18 -18.13 -0.86
C ASP A 87 13.21 -18.03 -2.40
N ASP A 88 12.09 -17.62 -3.01
CA ASP A 88 11.98 -17.39 -4.47
C ASP A 88 12.54 -16.02 -4.89
N TYR A 89 12.82 -15.12 -3.94
CA TYR A 89 13.43 -13.82 -4.20
C TYR A 89 14.95 -13.97 -4.30
N VAL A 90 15.40 -14.72 -5.30
CA VAL A 90 16.81 -14.81 -5.67
C VAL A 90 17.16 -13.57 -6.51
N HIS A 91 18.08 -12.76 -6.00
CA HIS A 91 18.86 -11.88 -6.85
C HIS A 91 19.65 -12.77 -7.81
N ALA A 92 19.39 -12.64 -9.12
CA ALA A 92 20.30 -13.19 -10.10
C ALA A 92 21.62 -12.42 -9.96
N ASP A 93 22.65 -13.10 -9.47
CA ASP A 93 24.04 -12.66 -9.55
C ASP A 93 24.51 -12.61 -11.01
#